data_AF-A0A1V9ZD76-F1
#
_entry.id   AF-A0A1V9ZD76-F1
#
_cell.length_a   1.000
_cell.length_b   1.000
_cell.length_c   1.000
_cell.angle_alpha   90.00
_cell.angle_beta   90.00
_cell.angle_gamma   90.00
#
_symmetry.space_group_name_H-M   'P 1'
#
loop_
_entity.id
_entity.type
_entity.pdbx_description
1 polymer ?
#
loop_
_entity_poly.entity_id
_entity_poly.type
_entity_poly.pdbx_seq_one_letter_code
_entity_poly.pdbx_strand_id
1 'polypeptide(L)'
;MFARSVVSVNTQTTEQFWAPYGQVCMLDAQGFVPNSCSSVEKASIVPAAWAAVGAALAQQWSLELTQANPLYITTCIIGGTDAVGWTDLQFIAGYSGHPECLPTAGAQPVAGMMMLETTIREAHPEGVYLMTLYSDLTPTMQTVEDHVNTDGSVARLIKNVKRTIITQAGGIESDTLGTDYIITSRPLGERYLVTASCSTEIEELSALIPSMGLTGWSQHSGLPIVPGWNCGHTVDNASELVALQIVFALLTLVLLSGDLFTTYQGLKGVLAGKPVLTYAILSGLERRKLLLACIVVNAMPGLLYMDVSRIYYFTDNGFKIWS
;
A
#
# COMPACT_ATOMS: atom_id res chain seq x y z
N MET A 1 -4.67 12.10 8.42
CA MET A 1 -3.72 13.00 7.74
C MET A 1 -2.28 12.60 8.01
N PHE A 2 -1.89 12.39 9.27
CA PHE A 2 -0.58 11.81 9.64
C PHE A 2 -0.57 10.29 9.64
N ALA A 3 -1.73 9.68 9.47
CA ALA A 3 -1.87 8.31 9.03
C ALA A 3 -2.97 8.27 7.96
N ARG A 4 -2.76 7.44 6.94
CA ARG A 4 -3.75 7.06 5.92
C ARG A 4 -3.44 5.63 5.51
N SER A 5 -4.48 4.82 5.34
CA SER A 5 -4.44 3.48 4.77
C SER A 5 -5.74 3.26 4.01
N VAL A 6 -5.61 2.85 2.74
CA VAL A 6 -6.75 2.57 1.86
C VAL A 6 -6.42 1.36 1.00
N VAL A 7 -7.37 0.42 0.93
CA VAL A 7 -7.28 -0.73 0.05
C VAL A 7 -7.45 -0.30 -1.42
N SER A 8 -6.49 -0.66 -2.26
CA SER A 8 -6.55 -0.44 -3.71
C SER A 8 -7.09 -1.68 -4.44
N VAL A 9 -8.25 -1.51 -5.08
CA VAL A 9 -8.96 -2.56 -5.82
C VAL A 9 -8.19 -2.99 -7.07
N ASN A 10 -7.76 -4.24 -7.16
CA ASN A 10 -6.96 -4.73 -8.30
C ASN A 10 -7.64 -5.85 -9.10
N THR A 11 -8.81 -5.57 -9.66
CA THR A 11 -9.58 -6.55 -10.46
C THR A 11 -8.80 -7.09 -11.66
N GLN A 12 -9.01 -8.35 -12.03
CA GLN A 12 -8.35 -9.06 -13.14
C GLN A 12 -8.70 -8.50 -14.54
N THR A 13 -8.31 -7.25 -14.81
CA THR A 13 -8.59 -6.54 -16.07
C THR A 13 -7.37 -5.79 -16.57
N THR A 14 -7.35 -5.50 -17.87
CA THR A 14 -6.25 -4.76 -18.50
C THR A 14 -6.15 -3.33 -17.99
N GLU A 15 -7.26 -2.73 -17.56
CA GLU A 15 -7.30 -1.38 -16.96
C GLU A 15 -6.57 -1.33 -15.61
N GLN A 16 -6.50 -2.46 -14.90
CA GLN A 16 -5.73 -2.61 -13.66
C GLN A 16 -4.38 -3.30 -13.90
N PHE A 17 -3.86 -3.22 -15.12
CA PHE A 17 -2.52 -3.70 -15.50
C PHE A 17 -2.29 -5.21 -15.39
N TRP A 18 -3.34 -6.02 -15.33
CA TRP A 18 -3.20 -7.47 -15.41
C TRP A 18 -2.81 -7.89 -16.83
N ALA A 19 -1.84 -8.80 -16.93
CA ALA A 19 -1.48 -9.44 -18.18
C ALA A 19 -1.04 -10.89 -17.98
N PRO A 20 -1.23 -11.75 -18.99
CA PRO A 20 -0.70 -13.11 -18.97
C PRO A 20 0.83 -13.11 -19.05
N TYR A 21 1.48 -13.97 -18.26
CA TYR A 21 2.93 -14.13 -18.26
C TYR A 21 3.35 -15.55 -18.66
N GLY A 22 2.67 -16.56 -18.13
CA GLY A 22 2.88 -17.97 -18.47
C GLY A 22 1.71 -18.85 -18.05
N GLN A 23 1.50 -19.96 -18.75
CA GLN A 23 0.33 -20.83 -18.55
C GLN A 23 0.68 -22.30 -18.82
N VAL A 24 1.80 -22.76 -18.25
CA VAL A 24 2.29 -24.14 -18.47
C VAL A 24 2.74 -24.85 -17.19
N CYS A 25 2.97 -24.12 -16.11
CA CYS A 25 3.39 -24.69 -14.83
C CYS A 25 2.37 -25.67 -14.26
N MET A 26 2.86 -26.79 -13.73
CA MET A 26 2.06 -27.72 -12.94
C MET A 26 2.68 -27.84 -11.55
N LEU A 27 1.85 -28.01 -10.53
CA LEU A 27 2.26 -28.13 -9.14
C LEU A 27 1.75 -29.46 -8.58
N ASP A 28 2.64 -30.22 -7.95
CA ASP A 28 2.30 -31.43 -7.20
C ASP A 28 2.72 -31.29 -5.72
N ALA A 29 2.58 -32.37 -4.94
CA ALA A 29 2.95 -32.37 -3.52
C ALA A 29 4.45 -32.14 -3.23
N GLN A 30 5.32 -32.24 -4.23
CA GLN A 30 6.77 -31.99 -4.11
C GLN A 30 7.17 -30.59 -4.60
N GLY A 31 6.24 -29.83 -5.19
CA GLY A 31 6.49 -28.50 -5.74
C GLY A 31 6.18 -28.43 -7.24
N PHE A 32 6.88 -27.56 -7.96
CA PHE A 32 6.69 -27.45 -9.40
C PHE A 32 7.14 -28.73 -10.10
N VAL A 33 6.25 -29.32 -10.91
CA VAL A 33 6.53 -30.54 -11.66
C VAL A 33 7.71 -30.28 -12.62
N PRO A 34 8.76 -31.14 -12.65
CA PRO A 34 9.91 -30.94 -13.53
C PRO A 34 9.49 -30.74 -14.98
N ASN A 35 10.10 -29.73 -15.64
CA ASN A 35 9.84 -29.36 -17.03
C ASN A 35 8.40 -28.93 -17.38
N SER A 36 7.51 -28.71 -16.41
CA SER A 36 6.18 -28.14 -16.67
C SER A 36 6.24 -26.63 -16.91
N CYS A 37 6.97 -25.91 -16.07
CA CYS A 37 7.13 -24.45 -16.16
C CYS A 37 8.06 -24.03 -17.30
N SER A 38 7.71 -22.93 -17.97
CA SER A 38 8.51 -22.34 -19.05
C SER A 38 9.84 -21.76 -18.54
N SER A 39 10.79 -21.54 -19.44
CA SER A 39 12.05 -20.86 -19.10
C SER A 39 11.84 -19.40 -18.68
N VAL A 40 10.82 -18.74 -19.22
CA VAL A 40 10.49 -17.34 -18.91
C VAL A 40 9.97 -17.25 -17.47
N GLU A 41 9.03 -18.12 -17.09
CA GLU A 41 8.51 -18.20 -15.72
C GLU A 41 9.64 -18.45 -14.70
N LYS A 42 10.50 -19.43 -14.97
CA LYS A 42 11.64 -19.77 -14.08
C LYS A 42 12.68 -18.65 -13.96
N ALA A 43 12.79 -17.79 -14.96
CA ALA A 43 13.77 -16.70 -14.99
C ALA A 43 13.26 -15.42 -14.28
N SER A 44 12.01 -15.42 -13.81
CA SER A 44 11.40 -14.26 -13.15
C SER A 44 12.03 -13.93 -11.79
N ILE A 45 12.55 -14.94 -11.08
CA ILE A 45 13.27 -14.82 -9.82
C ILE A 45 14.48 -15.75 -9.80
N VAL A 46 15.32 -15.65 -8.77
CA VAL A 46 16.50 -16.50 -8.66
C VAL A 46 16.11 -17.99 -8.53
N PRO A 47 16.87 -18.94 -9.13
CA PRO A 47 16.45 -20.34 -9.22
C PRO A 47 16.17 -21.03 -7.87
N ALA A 48 16.93 -20.70 -6.82
CA ALA A 48 16.72 -21.25 -5.49
C ALA A 48 15.39 -20.76 -4.87
N ALA A 49 15.07 -19.48 -5.05
CA ALA A 49 13.78 -18.93 -4.64
C ALA A 49 12.62 -19.54 -5.44
N TRP A 50 12.78 -19.77 -6.75
CA TRP A 50 11.76 -20.44 -7.57
C TRP A 50 11.42 -21.84 -7.06
N ALA A 51 12.43 -22.64 -6.73
CA ALA A 51 12.23 -23.97 -6.14
C ALA A 51 11.50 -23.88 -4.79
N ALA A 52 11.88 -22.90 -3.95
CA ALA A 52 11.26 -22.67 -2.65
C ALA A 52 9.81 -22.18 -2.75
N VAL A 53 9.48 -21.32 -3.73
CA VAL A 53 8.10 -20.92 -4.04
C VAL A 53 7.27 -22.16 -4.39
N GLY A 54 7.77 -23.03 -5.27
CA GLY A 54 7.08 -24.28 -5.60
C GLY A 54 6.82 -25.15 -4.37
N ALA A 55 7.84 -25.36 -3.53
CA ALA A 55 7.70 -26.13 -2.30
C ALA A 55 6.70 -25.50 -1.31
N ALA A 56 6.74 -24.16 -1.15
CA ALA A 56 5.83 -23.43 -0.28
C ALA A 56 4.39 -23.52 -0.80
N LEU A 57 4.16 -23.35 -2.11
CA LEU A 57 2.85 -23.53 -2.74
C LEU A 57 2.31 -24.94 -2.52
N ALA A 58 3.11 -25.97 -2.75
CA ALA A 58 2.71 -27.37 -2.55
C ALA A 58 2.29 -27.65 -1.09
N GLN A 59 3.01 -27.08 -0.12
CA GLN A 59 2.66 -27.19 1.28
C GLN A 59 1.36 -26.44 1.62
N GLN A 60 1.21 -25.22 1.10
CA GLN A 60 0.11 -24.32 1.45
C GLN A 60 -1.20 -24.66 0.75
N TRP A 61 -1.14 -25.20 -0.46
CA TRP A 61 -2.27 -25.78 -1.19
C TRP A 61 -2.36 -27.30 -1.03
N SER A 62 -1.82 -27.86 0.06
CA SER A 62 -1.82 -29.30 0.28
C SER A 62 -3.24 -29.91 0.30
N LEU A 63 -4.24 -29.18 0.81
CA LEU A 63 -5.64 -29.61 0.75
C LEU A 63 -6.18 -29.62 -0.68
N GLU A 64 -5.83 -28.61 -1.48
CA GLU A 64 -6.20 -28.53 -2.90
C GLU A 64 -5.63 -29.71 -3.69
N LEU A 65 -4.37 -30.05 -3.40
CA LEU A 65 -3.65 -31.16 -4.01
C LEU A 65 -4.26 -32.54 -3.69
N THR A 66 -5.08 -32.63 -2.63
CA THR A 66 -5.86 -33.86 -2.36
C THR A 66 -7.06 -34.00 -3.30
N GLN A 67 -7.57 -32.89 -3.85
CA GLN A 67 -8.68 -32.90 -4.80
C GLN A 67 -8.20 -33.05 -6.26
N ALA A 68 -7.08 -32.41 -6.62
CA ALA A 68 -6.47 -32.57 -7.94
C ALA A 68 -4.95 -32.60 -7.84
N ASN A 69 -4.33 -33.56 -8.53
CA ASN A 69 -2.88 -33.68 -8.60
C ASN A 69 -2.46 -34.08 -10.04
N PRO A 70 -1.79 -33.20 -10.80
CA PRO A 70 -1.28 -31.89 -10.39
C PRO A 70 -2.35 -30.79 -10.39
N LEU A 71 -2.06 -29.67 -9.73
CA LEU A 71 -2.74 -28.39 -9.97
C LEU A 71 -2.12 -27.70 -11.19
N TYR A 72 -2.96 -27.07 -11.99
CA TYR A 72 -2.57 -26.33 -13.19
C TYR A 72 -2.37 -24.86 -12.81
N ILE A 73 -1.13 -24.38 -12.91
CA ILE A 73 -0.77 -23.04 -12.46
C ILE A 73 -0.66 -22.11 -13.67
N THR A 74 -1.31 -20.96 -13.57
CA THR A 74 -1.13 -19.84 -14.49
C THR A 74 -0.36 -18.75 -13.78
N THR A 75 0.70 -18.27 -14.41
CA THR A 75 1.47 -17.11 -13.95
C THR A 75 0.97 -15.86 -14.69
N CYS A 76 0.53 -14.88 -13.92
CA CYS A 76 0.14 -13.56 -14.40
C CYS A 76 1.11 -12.52 -13.86
N ILE A 77 1.13 -11.35 -14.49
CA ILE A 77 1.81 -10.17 -13.98
C ILE A 77 0.77 -9.08 -13.75
N ILE A 78 1.02 -8.25 -12.75
CA ILE A 78 0.38 -6.95 -12.63
C ILE A 78 1.47 -5.89 -12.69
N GLY A 79 1.22 -4.86 -13.50
CA GLY A 79 2.19 -3.81 -13.76
C GLY A 79 3.25 -4.22 -14.78
N GLY A 80 4.52 -3.95 -14.50
CA GLY A 80 5.63 -4.23 -15.42
C GLY A 80 5.61 -3.37 -16.69
N THR A 81 4.93 -2.22 -16.64
CA THR A 81 4.87 -1.25 -17.74
C THR A 81 5.51 0.07 -17.33
N ASP A 82 5.96 0.84 -18.32
CA ASP A 82 6.50 2.20 -18.11
C ASP A 82 5.53 3.15 -17.40
N ALA A 83 4.24 2.81 -17.34
CA ALA A 83 3.20 3.63 -16.73
C ALA A 83 3.12 3.50 -15.19
N VAL A 84 3.61 2.40 -14.62
CA VAL A 84 3.47 2.10 -13.17
C VAL A 84 4.80 1.90 -12.44
N GLY A 85 5.87 1.44 -13.11
CA GLY A 85 7.21 1.37 -12.51
C GLY A 85 7.44 0.27 -11.47
N TRP A 86 6.40 -0.49 -11.10
CA TRP A 86 6.47 -1.68 -10.25
C TRP A 86 5.89 -2.90 -10.99
N THR A 87 6.16 -4.10 -10.46
CA THR A 87 5.62 -5.34 -10.99
C THR A 87 5.50 -6.38 -9.88
N ASP A 88 4.48 -7.20 -9.96
CA ASP A 88 4.32 -8.39 -9.14
C ASP A 88 4.04 -9.62 -10.03
N LEU A 89 4.14 -10.80 -9.43
CA LEU A 89 3.74 -12.06 -10.05
C LEU A 89 2.55 -12.64 -9.32
N GLN A 90 1.55 -13.07 -10.07
CA GLN A 90 0.39 -13.77 -9.55
C GLN A 90 0.39 -15.21 -10.03
N PHE A 91 0.10 -16.15 -9.15
CA PHE A 91 -0.04 -17.56 -9.46
C PHE A 91 -1.47 -17.97 -9.17
N ILE A 92 -2.20 -18.35 -10.22
CA ILE A 92 -3.59 -18.80 -10.13
C ILE A 92 -3.61 -20.31 -10.35
N ALA A 93 -4.11 -21.05 -9.36
CA ALA A 93 -4.17 -22.51 -9.42
C ALA A 93 -5.56 -22.97 -9.88
N GLY A 94 -5.63 -23.87 -10.86
CA GLY A 94 -6.84 -24.55 -11.30
C GLY A 94 -6.77 -26.06 -11.08
N TYR A 95 -7.93 -26.69 -10.84
CA TYR A 95 -8.00 -28.14 -10.60
C TYR A 95 -7.90 -28.98 -11.88
N SER A 96 -8.58 -28.56 -12.95
CA SER A 96 -8.73 -29.35 -14.19
C SER A 96 -8.07 -28.74 -15.42
N GLY A 97 -7.53 -27.54 -15.29
CA GLY A 97 -6.89 -26.80 -16.37
C GLY A 97 -6.37 -25.46 -15.88
N HIS A 98 -5.55 -24.81 -16.70
CA HIS A 98 -4.92 -23.55 -16.36
C HIS A 98 -5.93 -22.39 -16.37
N PRO A 99 -6.16 -21.69 -15.25
CA PRO A 99 -7.05 -20.52 -15.20
C PRO A 99 -6.55 -19.38 -16.10
N GLU A 100 -7.43 -18.45 -16.46
CA GLU A 100 -7.07 -17.26 -17.23
C GLU A 100 -6.65 -16.12 -16.28
N CYS A 101 -5.67 -15.33 -16.69
CA CYS A 101 -5.30 -14.09 -15.99
C CYS A 101 -6.35 -12.99 -16.14
N LEU A 102 -7.09 -13.02 -17.25
CA LEU A 102 -8.10 -12.04 -17.66
C LEU A 102 -9.40 -12.78 -18.01
N PRO A 103 -10.12 -13.34 -17.02
CA PRO A 103 -11.34 -14.09 -17.29
C PRO A 103 -12.42 -13.19 -17.89
N THR A 104 -13.10 -13.67 -18.93
CA THR A 104 -14.15 -12.90 -19.64
C THR A 104 -15.54 -13.54 -19.61
N ALA A 105 -15.65 -14.77 -19.09
CA ALA A 105 -16.84 -15.61 -19.19
C ALA A 105 -17.37 -16.05 -17.82
N GLY A 106 -17.63 -15.09 -16.94
CA GLY A 106 -18.15 -15.30 -15.59
C GLY A 106 -17.12 -15.91 -14.64
N ALA A 107 -17.61 -16.67 -13.66
CA ALA A 107 -16.76 -17.30 -12.66
C ALA A 107 -15.92 -18.43 -13.28
N GLN A 108 -14.60 -18.37 -13.10
CA GLN A 108 -13.70 -19.50 -13.36
C GLN A 108 -13.32 -20.22 -12.06
N PRO A 109 -13.35 -21.57 -12.03
CA PRO A 109 -12.97 -22.35 -10.86
C PRO A 109 -11.47 -22.28 -10.59
N VAL A 110 -11.08 -21.79 -9.40
CA VAL A 110 -9.68 -21.75 -8.96
C VAL A 110 -9.52 -22.40 -7.58
N ALA A 111 -8.44 -23.17 -7.40
CA ALA A 111 -8.06 -23.75 -6.12
C ALA A 111 -7.47 -22.71 -5.15
N GLY A 112 -6.91 -21.63 -5.70
CA GLY A 112 -6.30 -20.58 -4.92
C GLY A 112 -5.60 -19.56 -5.78
N MET A 113 -5.15 -18.48 -5.14
CA MET A 113 -4.33 -17.46 -5.77
C MET A 113 -3.22 -17.04 -4.83
N MET A 114 -2.05 -16.80 -5.39
CA MET A 114 -0.87 -16.36 -4.64
C MET A 114 -0.25 -15.16 -5.35
N MET A 115 0.10 -14.15 -4.57
CA MET A 115 0.90 -13.02 -5.00
C MET A 115 2.35 -13.19 -4.52
N LEU A 116 3.30 -12.91 -5.41
CA LEU A 116 4.72 -12.87 -5.13
C LEU A 116 5.29 -11.47 -5.46
N GLU A 117 5.85 -10.84 -4.44
CA GLU A 117 6.39 -9.48 -4.49
C GLU A 117 7.80 -9.45 -3.91
N THR A 118 8.49 -8.31 -4.02
CA THR A 118 9.78 -8.08 -3.35
C THR A 118 9.59 -7.18 -2.14
N THR A 119 10.25 -7.51 -1.04
CA THR A 119 10.23 -6.69 0.17
C THR A 119 11.59 -6.73 0.89
N ILE A 120 11.74 -5.86 1.89
CA ILE A 120 12.94 -5.79 2.73
C ILE A 120 12.60 -6.24 4.15
N ARG A 121 13.54 -6.93 4.79
CA ARG A 121 13.45 -7.32 6.20
C ARG A 121 14.81 -7.07 6.84
N GLU A 122 14.82 -6.67 8.10
CA GLU A 122 16.06 -6.33 8.81
C GLU A 122 17.04 -7.53 8.88
N ALA A 123 16.51 -8.74 9.04
CA ALA A 123 17.30 -9.97 9.03
C ALA A 123 17.87 -10.35 7.65
N HIS A 124 17.36 -9.74 6.57
CA HIS A 124 17.71 -10.06 5.18
C HIS A 124 18.02 -8.78 4.38
N PRO A 125 19.20 -8.17 4.58
CA PRO A 125 19.58 -6.94 3.90
C PRO A 125 19.66 -7.07 2.37
N GLU A 126 19.80 -8.29 1.86
CA GLU A 126 19.76 -8.61 0.44
C GLU A 126 18.38 -8.45 -0.20
N GLY A 127 17.32 -8.32 0.60
CA GLY A 127 15.93 -8.32 0.14
C GLY A 127 15.40 -9.73 -0.07
N VAL A 128 14.09 -9.87 0.09
CA VAL A 128 13.39 -11.16 0.05
C VAL A 128 12.14 -11.08 -0.82
N TYR A 129 11.61 -12.23 -1.20
CA TYR A 129 10.30 -12.31 -1.83
C TYR A 129 9.22 -12.49 -0.77
N LEU A 130 8.15 -11.71 -0.86
CA LEU A 130 6.95 -11.85 -0.04
C LEU A 130 5.90 -12.63 -0.82
N MET A 131 5.47 -13.75 -0.27
CA MET A 131 4.40 -14.57 -0.81
C MET A 131 3.14 -14.40 0.04
N THR A 132 2.06 -13.89 -0.54
CA THR A 132 0.74 -13.78 0.10
C THR A 132 -0.23 -14.70 -0.63
N LEU A 133 -0.81 -15.67 0.09
CA LEU A 133 -1.55 -16.78 -0.50
C LEU A 133 -2.96 -16.94 0.09
N TYR A 134 -3.89 -17.21 -0.82
CA TYR A 134 -5.24 -17.70 -0.58
C TYR A 134 -5.36 -19.17 -1.04
N SER A 135 -6.02 -19.99 -0.22
CA SER A 135 -6.38 -21.39 -0.50
C SER A 135 -7.86 -21.59 -0.24
N ASP A 136 -8.58 -22.11 -1.23
CA ASP A 136 -10.03 -22.23 -1.19
C ASP A 136 -10.50 -23.27 -0.15
N LEU A 137 -9.84 -24.42 -0.05
CA LEU A 137 -10.22 -25.47 0.91
C LEU A 137 -9.68 -25.24 2.32
N THR A 138 -8.84 -24.23 2.53
CA THR A 138 -8.29 -23.92 3.86
C THR A 138 -9.35 -23.16 4.69
N PRO A 139 -9.93 -23.76 5.76
CA PRO A 139 -11.09 -23.17 6.43
C PRO A 139 -10.83 -21.79 7.06
N THR A 140 -9.60 -21.54 7.50
CA THR A 140 -9.23 -20.25 8.11
C THR A 140 -9.20 -19.10 7.10
N MET A 141 -9.10 -19.40 5.80
CA MET A 141 -9.10 -18.45 4.68
C MET A 141 -10.48 -18.32 4.02
N GLN A 142 -11.52 -18.99 4.53
CA GLN A 142 -12.89 -18.89 4.00
C GLN A 142 -13.73 -17.81 4.69
N THR A 143 -13.11 -16.94 5.48
CA THR A 143 -13.80 -15.88 6.23
C THR A 143 -13.48 -14.52 5.65
N VAL A 144 -14.53 -13.72 5.41
CA VAL A 144 -14.42 -12.35 4.92
C VAL A 144 -14.59 -11.37 6.08
N GLU A 145 -13.80 -10.30 6.10
CA GLU A 145 -13.87 -9.18 7.04
C GLU A 145 -14.09 -7.86 6.31
N ASP A 146 -14.94 -7.02 6.88
CA ASP A 146 -15.14 -5.65 6.40
C ASP A 146 -14.05 -4.75 7.00
N HIS A 147 -13.06 -4.41 6.18
CA HIS A 147 -11.99 -3.50 6.52
C HIS A 147 -12.41 -2.05 6.29
N VAL A 148 -12.41 -1.24 7.36
CA VAL A 148 -12.73 0.18 7.28
C VAL A 148 -11.46 0.96 6.96
N ASN A 149 -11.40 1.51 5.75
CA ASN A 149 -10.33 2.38 5.30
C ASN A 149 -10.32 3.69 6.09
N THR A 150 -9.18 4.36 6.12
CA THR A 150 -9.03 5.65 6.83
C THR A 150 -9.87 6.80 6.25
N ASP A 151 -10.36 6.68 5.01
CA ASP A 151 -11.29 7.62 4.39
C ASP A 151 -12.77 7.29 4.69
N GLY A 152 -13.04 6.22 5.45
CA GLY A 152 -14.37 5.76 5.82
C GLY A 152 -15.02 4.83 4.81
N SER A 153 -14.39 4.55 3.67
CA SER A 153 -14.83 3.50 2.76
C SER A 153 -14.60 2.11 3.37
N VAL A 154 -15.34 1.11 2.89
CA VAL A 154 -15.25 -0.28 3.38
C VAL A 154 -14.81 -1.18 2.23
N ALA A 155 -13.72 -1.91 2.45
CA ALA A 155 -13.25 -2.97 1.57
C ALA A 155 -13.48 -4.33 2.22
N ARG A 156 -13.68 -5.37 1.42
CA ARG A 156 -13.95 -6.73 1.93
C ARG A 156 -12.70 -7.57 1.72
N LEU A 157 -12.09 -8.02 2.81
CA LEU A 157 -10.81 -8.73 2.79
C LEU A 157 -10.97 -10.16 3.30
N ILE A 158 -10.19 -11.08 2.78
CA ILE A 158 -10.08 -12.44 3.31
C ILE A 158 -9.21 -12.44 4.58
N LYS A 159 -9.71 -13.05 5.66
CA LYS A 159 -8.96 -13.21 6.90
C LYS A 159 -7.92 -14.32 6.80
N ASN A 160 -6.87 -14.19 7.60
CA ASN A 160 -5.84 -15.21 7.82
C ASN A 160 -5.19 -15.72 6.51
N VAL A 161 -5.06 -14.85 5.52
CA VAL A 161 -4.21 -15.12 4.35
C VAL A 161 -2.81 -15.47 4.82
N LYS A 162 -2.17 -16.43 4.15
CA LYS A 162 -0.87 -16.92 4.59
C LYS A 162 0.22 -16.10 3.94
N ARG A 163 1.11 -15.55 4.77
CA ARG A 163 2.23 -14.74 4.34
C ARG A 163 3.54 -15.45 4.65
N THR A 164 4.40 -15.55 3.65
CA THR A 164 5.64 -16.32 3.71
C THR A 164 6.75 -15.53 3.04
N ILE A 165 7.90 -15.45 3.69
CA ILE A 165 9.13 -14.93 3.11
C ILE A 165 9.85 -16.07 2.40
N ILE A 166 10.28 -15.80 1.17
CA ILE A 166 11.22 -16.65 0.43
C ILE A 166 12.52 -15.89 0.26
N THR A 167 13.62 -16.42 0.80
CA THR A 167 14.93 -15.79 0.65
C THR A 167 15.52 -16.08 -0.72
N GLN A 168 16.48 -15.27 -1.18
CA GLN A 168 17.18 -15.52 -2.45
C GLN A 168 17.92 -16.87 -2.47
N ALA A 169 18.30 -17.39 -1.31
CA ALA A 169 18.93 -18.70 -1.14
C ALA A 169 17.93 -19.87 -1.09
N GLY A 170 16.62 -19.60 -1.18
CA GLY A 170 15.56 -20.62 -1.13
C GLY A 170 15.12 -21.00 0.29
N GLY A 171 15.39 -20.16 1.29
CA GLY A 171 14.82 -20.30 2.63
C GLY A 171 13.33 -19.96 2.62
N ILE A 172 12.54 -20.64 3.46
CA ILE A 172 11.09 -20.46 3.60
C ILE A 172 10.78 -20.11 5.04
N GLU A 173 10.22 -18.93 5.27
CA GLU A 173 9.97 -18.40 6.61
C GLU A 173 8.56 -17.82 6.69
N SER A 174 7.89 -17.91 7.85
CA SER A 174 6.59 -17.28 8.03
C SER A 174 6.77 -15.77 8.19
N ASP A 175 5.93 -14.98 7.54
CA ASP A 175 5.93 -13.52 7.71
C ASP A 175 4.70 -13.07 8.50
N THR A 176 4.93 -12.28 9.55
CA THR A 176 3.84 -11.70 10.36
C THR A 176 3.58 -10.24 10.03
N LEU A 177 4.49 -9.59 9.30
CA LEU A 177 4.36 -8.17 8.96
C LEU A 177 3.43 -7.99 7.76
N GLY A 178 3.63 -8.76 6.70
CA GLY A 178 2.87 -8.67 5.47
C GLY A 178 3.04 -7.37 4.69
N THR A 179 4.03 -6.56 5.09
CA THR A 179 4.26 -5.24 4.49
C THR A 179 5.33 -5.27 3.42
N ASP A 180 5.13 -4.43 2.42
CA ASP A 180 6.00 -4.23 1.27
C ASP A 180 5.96 -2.77 0.79
N TYR A 181 6.66 -2.50 -0.32
CA TYR A 181 6.90 -1.16 -0.87
C TYR A 181 7.23 -0.12 0.21
N ILE A 182 8.20 -0.42 1.08
CA ILE A 182 8.50 0.45 2.22
C ILE A 182 9.36 1.63 1.75
N ILE A 183 8.82 2.85 1.89
CA ILE A 183 9.55 4.11 1.68
C ILE A 183 9.55 4.94 2.96
N THR A 184 10.73 5.43 3.34
CA THR A 184 10.89 6.29 4.51
C THR A 184 11.40 7.68 4.12
N SER A 185 10.82 8.74 4.69
CA SER A 185 11.30 10.12 4.56
C SER A 185 11.44 10.80 5.93
N ARG A 186 12.38 11.75 6.03
CA ARG A 186 12.77 12.43 7.28
C ARG A 186 12.81 13.96 7.14
N PRO A 187 11.73 14.63 6.70
CA PRO A 187 11.78 16.07 6.40
C PRO A 187 11.97 16.95 7.65
N LEU A 188 11.57 16.45 8.83
CA LEU A 188 11.74 17.14 10.12
C LEU A 188 12.70 16.39 11.06
N GLY A 189 13.53 15.48 10.52
CA GLY A 189 14.45 14.62 11.28
C GLY A 189 13.83 13.31 11.77
N GLU A 190 14.63 12.48 12.45
CA GLU A 190 14.27 11.10 12.84
C GLU A 190 13.04 10.99 13.76
N ARG A 191 12.73 12.04 14.55
CA ARG A 191 11.58 12.02 15.47
C ARG A 191 10.23 11.99 14.74
N TYR A 192 10.19 12.50 13.51
CA TYR A 192 8.98 12.65 12.71
C TYR A 192 9.14 11.90 11.39
N LEU A 193 9.60 10.65 11.49
CA LEU A 193 9.75 9.76 10.35
C LEU A 193 8.40 9.56 9.65
N VAL A 194 8.39 9.74 8.34
CA VAL A 194 7.27 9.38 7.47
C VAL A 194 7.57 8.02 6.88
N THR A 195 6.72 7.03 7.13
CA THR A 195 6.82 5.70 6.53
C THR A 195 5.60 5.45 5.67
N ALA A 196 5.82 5.23 4.37
CA ALA A 196 4.82 4.72 3.45
C ALA A 196 5.08 3.23 3.20
N SER A 197 4.01 2.44 3.16
CA SER A 197 4.08 1.01 2.91
C SER A 197 2.74 0.52 2.42
N CYS A 198 2.73 -0.65 1.78
CA CYS A 198 1.52 -1.41 1.54
C CYS A 198 1.53 -2.69 2.40
N SER A 199 0.34 -3.19 2.71
CA SER A 199 0.14 -4.54 3.23
C SER A 199 -0.56 -5.33 2.14
N THR A 200 0.03 -6.44 1.71
CA THR A 200 -0.55 -7.31 0.68
C THR A 200 -1.72 -8.08 1.28
N GLU A 201 -2.89 -7.97 0.67
CA GLU A 201 -4.15 -8.57 1.11
C GLU A 201 -4.77 -9.40 -0.02
N ILE A 202 -5.83 -10.14 0.30
CA ILE A 202 -6.71 -10.76 -0.69
C ILE A 202 -8.10 -10.16 -0.50
N GLU A 203 -8.63 -9.54 -1.54
CA GLU A 203 -9.94 -8.92 -1.57
C GLU A 203 -11.03 -9.91 -2.04
N GLU A 204 -12.24 -9.70 -1.52
CA GLU A 204 -13.46 -10.40 -1.91
C GLU A 204 -14.30 -9.51 -2.83
N LEU A 205 -14.52 -9.97 -4.06
CA LEU A 205 -15.02 -9.15 -5.16
C LEU A 205 -16.55 -9.06 -5.28
N SER A 206 -17.37 -9.71 -4.44
CA SER A 206 -18.83 -9.78 -4.64
C SER A 206 -19.49 -8.41 -4.80
N ALA A 207 -19.02 -7.39 -4.06
CA ALA A 207 -19.54 -6.02 -4.18
C ALA A 207 -19.00 -5.28 -5.42
N LEU A 208 -17.82 -5.66 -5.90
CA LEU A 208 -17.10 -5.02 -6.99
C LEU A 208 -17.53 -5.55 -8.37
N ILE A 209 -17.91 -6.83 -8.47
CA ILE A 209 -18.41 -7.45 -9.71
C ILE A 209 -19.53 -6.62 -10.37
N PRO A 210 -20.66 -6.31 -9.68
CA PRO A 210 -21.74 -5.54 -10.30
C PRO A 210 -21.39 -4.05 -10.46
N SER A 211 -20.64 -3.46 -9.53
CA SER A 211 -20.34 -2.02 -9.56
C SER A 211 -19.32 -1.64 -10.63
N MET A 212 -18.39 -2.54 -10.96
CA MET A 212 -17.39 -2.36 -12.00
C MET A 212 -17.76 -3.05 -13.32
N GLY A 213 -18.88 -3.77 -13.37
CA GLY A 213 -19.34 -4.47 -14.57
C GLY A 213 -18.38 -5.59 -15.02
N LEU A 214 -17.77 -6.30 -14.07
CA LEU A 214 -16.80 -7.35 -14.37
C LEU A 214 -17.46 -8.50 -15.12
N THR A 215 -16.87 -8.90 -16.25
CA THR A 215 -17.38 -9.98 -17.09
C THR A 215 -16.86 -11.34 -16.67
N GLY A 216 -15.75 -11.43 -15.92
CA GLY A 216 -15.24 -12.67 -15.34
C GLY A 216 -14.42 -12.45 -14.07
N TRP A 217 -14.27 -13.50 -13.26
CA TRP A 217 -13.56 -13.48 -11.98
C TRP A 217 -13.18 -14.90 -11.52
N SER A 218 -12.25 -15.00 -10.57
CA SER A 218 -11.76 -16.28 -10.04
C SER A 218 -12.47 -16.67 -8.73
N GLN A 219 -13.03 -17.89 -8.67
CA GLN A 219 -13.82 -18.37 -7.52
C GLN A 219 -13.96 -19.90 -7.51
N HIS A 220 -13.96 -20.56 -6.34
CA HIS A 220 -14.47 -21.93 -6.22
C HIS A 220 -15.55 -22.08 -5.15
N SER A 221 -15.25 -21.85 -3.87
CA SER A 221 -16.19 -22.07 -2.74
C SER A 221 -17.29 -20.99 -2.56
N GLY A 222 -17.57 -20.16 -3.56
CA GLY A 222 -18.54 -19.05 -3.39
C GLY A 222 -17.91 -17.66 -3.26
N LEU A 223 -16.60 -17.60 -3.01
CA LEU A 223 -15.86 -16.36 -2.78
C LEU A 223 -15.11 -15.94 -4.05
N PRO A 224 -15.54 -14.89 -4.75
CA PRO A 224 -14.75 -14.31 -5.82
C PRO A 224 -13.57 -13.55 -5.21
N ILE A 225 -12.35 -13.95 -5.55
CA ILE A 225 -11.14 -13.44 -4.91
C ILE A 225 -10.22 -12.75 -5.90
N VAL A 226 -9.52 -11.73 -5.41
CA VAL A 226 -8.42 -11.09 -6.13
C VAL A 226 -7.37 -10.59 -5.13
N PRO A 227 -6.10 -10.52 -5.50
CA PRO A 227 -5.10 -9.89 -4.68
C PRO A 227 -5.31 -8.37 -4.62
N GLY A 228 -4.95 -7.75 -3.50
CA GLY A 228 -5.08 -6.32 -3.28
C GLY A 228 -4.02 -5.79 -2.33
N TRP A 229 -3.98 -4.47 -2.15
CA TRP A 229 -3.02 -3.83 -1.26
C TRP A 229 -3.70 -2.81 -0.39
N ASN A 230 -3.45 -2.89 0.91
CA ASN A 230 -3.77 -1.80 1.83
C ASN A 230 -2.59 -0.84 1.92
N CYS A 231 -2.60 0.19 1.08
CA CYS A 231 -1.50 1.13 0.95
C CYS A 231 -1.73 2.40 1.76
N GLY A 232 -0.66 2.90 2.35
CA GLY A 232 -0.77 3.97 3.31
C GLY A 232 0.54 4.65 3.66
N HIS A 233 0.43 5.59 4.59
CA HIS A 233 1.56 6.15 5.30
C HIS A 233 1.22 6.40 6.77
N THR A 234 2.26 6.48 7.58
CA THR A 234 2.23 6.91 8.98
C THR A 234 3.33 7.93 9.24
N VAL A 235 3.11 8.82 10.21
CA VAL A 235 4.09 9.80 10.67
C VAL A 235 4.29 9.63 12.16
N ASP A 236 5.54 9.40 12.57
CA ASP A 236 5.89 9.23 13.97
C ASP A 236 5.69 10.53 14.76
N ASN A 237 5.25 10.40 16.01
CA ASN A 237 5.01 11.52 16.94
C ASN A 237 4.12 12.64 16.35
N ALA A 238 3.21 12.30 15.45
CA ALA A 238 2.29 13.24 14.81
C ALA A 238 1.47 14.09 15.79
N SER A 239 1.13 13.54 16.96
CA SER A 239 0.41 14.27 18.01
C SER A 239 1.18 15.49 18.53
N GLU A 240 2.51 15.41 18.61
CA GLU A 240 3.38 16.52 19.03
C GLU A 240 3.36 17.64 17.98
N LEU A 241 3.40 17.27 16.70
CA LEU A 241 3.33 18.23 15.59
C LEU A 241 2.00 18.96 15.57
N VAL A 242 0.88 18.24 15.80
CA VAL A 242 -0.45 18.84 15.91
C VAL A 242 -0.51 19.81 17.10
N ALA A 243 -0.03 19.40 18.27
CA ALA A 243 -0.01 20.25 19.46
C ALA A 243 0.84 21.51 19.23
N LEU A 244 2.01 21.36 18.63
CA LEU A 244 2.91 22.45 18.29
C LEU A 244 2.24 23.42 17.30
N GLN A 245 1.59 22.90 16.25
CA GLN A 245 0.86 23.73 15.29
C GLN A 245 -0.28 24.52 15.95
N ILE A 246 -1.04 23.91 16.86
CA ILE A 246 -2.10 24.60 17.62
C ILE A 246 -1.52 25.74 18.48
N VAL A 247 -0.46 25.47 19.25
CA VAL A 247 0.17 26.47 20.12
C VAL A 247 0.72 27.64 19.31
N PHE A 248 1.46 27.37 18.24
CA PHE A 248 2.05 28.42 17.42
C PHE A 248 1.02 29.18 16.56
N ALA A 249 -0.08 28.53 16.15
CA ALA A 249 -1.21 29.23 15.53
C ALA A 249 -1.85 30.23 16.50
N LEU A 250 -2.12 29.84 17.75
CA LEU A 250 -2.68 30.73 18.77
C LEU A 250 -1.72 31.89 19.08
N LEU A 251 -0.42 31.61 19.26
CA LEU A 251 0.60 32.65 19.46
C LEU A 251 0.68 33.62 18.27
N THR A 252 0.58 33.11 17.04
CA THR A 252 0.55 33.94 15.82
C THR A 252 -0.64 34.89 15.84
N LEU A 253 -1.83 34.41 16.20
CA LEU A 253 -3.03 35.26 16.32
C LEU A 253 -2.87 36.34 17.40
N VAL A 254 -2.32 35.99 18.57
CA VAL A 254 -2.06 36.95 19.66
C VAL A 254 -1.03 37.99 19.24
N LEU A 255 0.07 37.58 18.61
CA LEU A 255 1.12 38.49 18.16
C LEU A 255 0.63 39.41 17.04
N LEU A 256 -0.15 38.90 16.08
CA LEU A 256 -0.78 39.68 15.03
C LEU A 256 -1.82 40.69 15.55
N SER A 257 -2.58 40.32 16.59
CA SER A 257 -3.67 41.16 17.13
C SER A 257 -3.19 42.53 17.62
N GLY A 258 -1.97 42.62 18.18
CA GLY A 258 -1.44 43.91 18.61
C GLY A 258 -0.77 44.70 17.49
N ASP A 259 -0.38 44.07 16.38
CA ASP A 259 -0.04 44.80 15.15
C ASP A 259 -1.31 45.43 14.54
N LEU A 260 -2.44 44.72 14.57
CA LEU A 260 -3.75 45.28 14.19
C LEU A 260 -4.17 46.43 15.13
N PHE A 261 -4.03 46.25 16.44
CA PHE A 261 -4.38 47.30 17.42
C PHE A 261 -3.52 48.55 17.28
N THR A 262 -2.20 48.39 17.14
CA THR A 262 -1.28 49.53 16.92
C THR A 262 -1.57 50.23 15.60
N THR A 263 -1.90 49.49 14.55
CA THR A 263 -2.33 50.07 13.26
C THR A 263 -3.64 50.87 13.41
N TYR A 264 -4.61 50.34 14.15
CA TYR A 264 -5.87 51.02 14.41
C TYR A 264 -5.67 52.33 15.21
N GLN A 265 -4.88 52.30 16.29
CA GLN A 265 -4.55 53.50 17.05
C GLN A 265 -3.74 54.50 16.22
N GLY A 266 -2.84 54.00 15.38
CA GLY A 266 -2.10 54.74 14.35
C GLY A 266 -3.03 55.56 13.47
N LEU A 267 -3.98 54.88 12.82
CA LEU A 267 -4.96 55.47 11.92
C LEU A 267 -5.86 56.49 12.65
N LYS A 268 -6.34 56.16 13.85
CA LYS A 268 -7.12 57.07 14.69
C LYS A 268 -6.37 58.36 15.02
N GLY A 269 -5.08 58.24 15.34
CA GLY A 269 -4.22 59.38 15.64
C GLY A 269 -3.99 60.30 14.43
N VAL A 270 -3.76 59.71 13.25
CA VAL A 270 -3.61 60.45 11.98
C VAL A 270 -4.89 61.20 11.63
N LEU A 271 -6.05 60.54 11.72
CA LEU A 271 -7.35 61.16 11.46
C LEU A 271 -7.68 62.29 12.45
N ALA A 272 -7.17 62.21 13.68
CA ALA A 272 -7.36 63.23 14.70
C ALA A 272 -6.31 64.36 14.67
N GLY A 273 -5.37 64.35 13.72
CA GLY A 273 -4.30 65.36 13.60
C GLY A 273 -3.33 65.38 14.78
N LYS A 274 -3.24 64.29 15.57
CA LYS A 274 -2.36 64.19 16.74
C LYS A 274 -1.04 63.52 16.35
N PRO A 275 0.11 63.94 16.91
CA PRO A 275 1.37 63.24 16.69
C PRO A 275 1.29 61.83 17.30
N VAL A 276 1.40 60.80 16.45
CA VAL A 276 1.14 59.39 16.83
C VAL A 276 2.41 58.61 17.13
N LEU A 277 3.58 59.18 16.86
CA LEU A 277 4.87 58.49 17.04
C LEU A 277 5.55 58.93 18.32
N THR A 278 5.16 58.35 19.44
CA THR A 278 6.05 58.24 20.59
C THR A 278 5.85 56.87 21.23
N TYR A 279 6.95 56.12 21.27
CA TYR A 279 7.12 54.79 21.86
C TYR A 279 6.73 53.57 21.02
N ALA A 280 7.70 52.64 20.99
CA ALA A 280 7.63 51.24 20.56
C ALA A 280 8.00 50.88 19.11
N ILE A 281 8.84 51.64 18.41
CA ILE A 281 9.45 51.12 17.16
C ILE A 281 10.32 49.87 17.46
N LEU A 282 11.14 49.90 18.53
CA LEU A 282 11.96 48.74 18.93
C LEU A 282 11.10 47.56 19.41
N SER A 283 10.11 47.81 20.25
CA SER A 283 9.17 46.78 20.76
C SER A 283 8.29 46.20 19.65
N GLY A 284 7.91 47.00 18.64
CA GLY A 284 7.24 46.53 17.43
C GLY A 284 8.15 45.64 16.57
N LEU A 285 9.45 45.96 16.48
CA LEU A 285 10.42 45.15 15.73
C LEU A 285 10.67 43.79 16.40
N GLU A 286 10.80 43.75 17.73
CA GLU A 286 10.93 42.50 18.50
C GLU A 286 9.69 41.62 18.39
N ARG A 287 8.50 42.22 18.50
CA ARG A 287 7.22 41.53 18.33
C ARG A 287 7.07 40.93 16.93
N ARG A 288 7.47 41.67 15.89
CA ARG A 288 7.44 41.18 14.49
C ARG A 288 8.45 40.08 14.22
N LYS A 289 9.63 40.11 14.85
CA LYS A 289 10.59 38.99 14.81
C LYS A 289 10.01 37.73 15.44
N LEU A 290 9.37 37.86 16.60
CA LEU A 290 8.72 36.75 17.28
C LEU A 290 7.52 36.22 16.46
N LEU A 291 6.72 37.11 15.87
CA LEU A 291 5.63 36.75 14.98
C LEU A 291 6.14 35.96 13.77
N LEU A 292 7.22 36.41 13.14
CA LEU A 292 7.85 35.70 12.03
C LEU A 292 8.32 34.30 12.46
N ALA A 293 8.96 34.18 13.63
CA ALA A 293 9.37 32.90 14.17
C ALA A 293 8.16 31.97 14.40
N CYS A 294 7.08 32.47 15.00
CA CYS A 294 5.86 31.69 15.20
C CYS A 294 5.23 31.24 13.88
N ILE A 295 5.21 32.10 12.84
CA ILE A 295 4.71 31.75 11.51
C ILE A 295 5.56 30.65 10.87
N VAL A 296 6.89 30.78 10.92
CA VAL A 296 7.81 29.77 10.36
C VAL A 296 7.62 28.43 11.06
N VAL A 297 7.56 28.43 12.39
CA VAL A 297 7.37 27.20 13.18
C VAL A 297 6.01 26.57 12.90
N ASN A 298 4.95 27.38 12.77
CA ASN A 298 3.61 26.92 12.40
C ASN A 298 3.55 26.34 10.96
N ALA A 299 4.45 26.77 10.09
CA ALA A 299 4.56 26.30 8.71
C ALA A 299 5.44 25.05 8.55
N MET A 300 6.27 24.68 9.54
CA MET A 300 7.18 23.52 9.45
C MET A 300 6.48 22.19 9.16
N PRO A 301 5.30 21.86 9.76
CA PRO A 301 4.54 20.68 9.35
C PRO A 301 4.17 20.65 7.86
N GLY A 302 4.21 21.79 7.18
CA GLY A 302 4.04 21.91 5.73
C GLY A 302 5.03 21.07 4.91
N LEU A 303 6.23 20.83 5.44
CA LEU A 303 7.23 19.98 4.78
C LEU A 303 6.77 18.51 4.72
N LEU A 304 6.03 18.04 5.73
CA LEU A 304 5.45 16.70 5.72
C LEU A 304 4.35 16.59 4.66
N TYR A 305 3.55 17.65 4.47
CA TYR A 305 2.54 17.66 3.42
C TYR A 305 3.17 17.55 2.03
N MET A 306 4.33 18.16 1.78
CA MET A 306 5.01 17.98 0.50
C MET A 306 5.43 16.52 0.26
N ASP A 307 5.97 15.84 1.27
CA ASP A 307 6.39 14.44 1.14
C ASP A 307 5.19 13.49 1.00
N VAL A 308 4.13 13.71 1.79
CA VAL A 308 2.87 12.97 1.67
C VAL A 308 2.22 13.24 0.31
N SER A 309 2.22 14.49 -0.16
CA SER A 309 1.72 14.84 -1.49
C SER A 309 2.51 14.17 -2.59
N ARG A 310 3.84 13.98 -2.46
CA ARG A 310 4.64 13.23 -3.42
C ARG A 310 4.24 11.76 -3.49
N ILE A 311 4.01 11.12 -2.35
CA ILE A 311 3.52 9.74 -2.25
C ILE A 311 2.20 9.57 -3.03
N TYR A 312 1.36 10.62 -3.06
CA TYR A 312 0.05 10.58 -3.71
C TYR A 312 -0.07 11.39 -5.01
N TYR A 313 1.03 11.98 -5.49
CA TYR A 313 1.00 12.98 -6.58
C TYR A 313 0.53 12.36 -7.92
N PHE A 314 0.77 11.06 -8.10
CA PHE A 314 0.31 10.32 -9.27
C PHE A 314 -0.84 9.37 -9.00
N THR A 315 -1.38 9.31 -7.77
CA THR A 315 -2.34 8.25 -7.40
C THR A 315 -3.76 8.63 -7.76
N ASP A 316 -4.21 8.26 -8.96
CA ASP A 316 -5.64 8.25 -9.25
C ASP A 316 -6.35 7.17 -8.38
N ASN A 317 -5.69 6.02 -8.11
CA ASN A 317 -6.26 4.87 -7.38
C ASN A 317 -5.23 4.03 -6.56
N GLY A 318 -4.20 4.63 -5.97
CA GLY A 318 -3.19 3.88 -5.17
C GLY A 318 -2.17 3.06 -5.99
N PHE A 319 -2.49 2.67 -7.24
CA PHE A 319 -1.58 1.95 -8.14
C PHE A 319 -0.37 2.74 -8.63
N LYS A 320 -0.35 4.05 -8.46
CA LYS A 320 0.75 4.92 -8.92
C LYS A 320 1.51 5.54 -7.76
N ILE A 321 1.45 4.93 -6.56
CA ILE A 321 2.23 5.40 -5.41
C ILE A 321 3.75 5.30 -5.71
N TRP A 322 4.14 4.38 -6.59
CA TRP A 322 5.53 4.00 -6.83
C TRP A 322 6.06 4.30 -8.24
N SER A 323 5.34 5.08 -9.05
CA SER A 323 5.76 5.51 -10.40
C SER A 323 6.61 6.78 -10.39
#